data_AF-A0A7Y9L1M1-F1
#
_entry.id   AF-A0A7Y9L1M1-F1
#
_cell.length_a   1.000
_cell.length_b   1.000
_cell.length_c   1.000
_cell.angle_alpha   90.00
_cell.angle_beta   90.00
_cell.angle_gamma   90.00
#
_symmetry.space_group_name_H-M   'P 1'
#
loop_
_entity.id
_entity.type
_entity.pdbx_description
1 polymer ?
#
loop_
_entity_poly.entity_id
_entity_poly.type
_entity_poly.pdbx_seq_one_letter_code
_entity_poly.pdbx_strand_id
1 'polypeptide(L)'
;MKTATYYMQNLQEARDTAQRCKLLDEQKLRTLSVGDYQEWQISNEGVNCQTALSVSEAASVRELVLKQGKSSAPVAAPKVSAPPPSSAVPALRERSDQKISSSRTYAPV
;
A
#
# COMPACT_ATOMS: atom_id res chain seq x y z
N MET A 1 -7.85 -3.15 22.61
CA MET A 1 -7.78 -2.70 21.20
C MET A 1 -7.12 -3.81 20.39
N LYS A 2 -7.70 -4.18 19.25
CA LYS A 2 -7.12 -5.16 18.32
C LYS A 2 -6.24 -4.43 17.32
N THR A 3 -5.03 -4.92 17.10
CA THR A 3 -4.06 -4.28 16.20
C THR A 3 -4.19 -4.78 14.77
N ALA A 4 -3.57 -4.07 13.82
CA ALA A 4 -3.49 -4.54 12.42
C ALA A 4 -2.83 -5.93 12.34
N THR A 5 -1.75 -6.14 13.09
CA THR A 5 -1.04 -7.43 13.15
C THR A 5 -1.94 -8.56 13.62
N TYR A 6 -2.82 -8.31 14.61
CA TYR A 6 -3.78 -9.31 15.07
C TYR A 6 -4.76 -9.70 13.96
N TYR A 7 -5.38 -8.74 13.28
CA TYR A 7 -6.32 -9.02 12.20
C TYR A 7 -5.65 -9.65 10.98
N MET A 8 -4.39 -9.34 10.70
CA MET A 8 -3.63 -9.99 9.64
C MET A 8 -3.41 -11.48 9.91
N GLN A 9 -3.28 -11.87 11.18
CA GLN A 9 -3.20 -13.29 11.60
C GLN A 9 -4.58 -13.96 11.64
N ASN A 10 -5.65 -13.18 11.80
CA ASN A 10 -7.03 -13.65 11.95
C ASN A 10 -7.93 -13.05 10.85
N LEU A 11 -7.62 -13.35 9.58
CA LEU A 11 -8.27 -12.71 8.43
C LEU A 11 -9.78 -12.97 8.36
N GLN A 12 -10.25 -14.14 8.82
CA GLN A 12 -11.69 -14.42 8.85
C GLN A 12 -12.41 -13.46 9.80
N GLU A 13 -11.88 -13.32 11.02
CA GLU A 13 -12.42 -12.39 12.00
C GLU A 13 -12.32 -10.93 11.55
N ALA A 14 -11.24 -10.57 10.85
CA ALA A 14 -11.09 -9.26 10.24
C ALA A 14 -12.24 -8.97 9.27
N ARG A 15 -12.57 -9.93 8.39
CA ARG A 15 -13.65 -9.80 7.40
C ARG A 15 -15.01 -9.69 8.07
N ASP A 16 -15.30 -10.56 9.04
CA ASP A 16 -16.58 -10.55 9.75
C ASP A 16 -16.77 -9.24 10.54
N THR A 17 -15.70 -8.76 11.17
CA THR A 17 -15.69 -7.47 11.87
C THR A 17 -15.86 -6.31 10.88
N ALA A 18 -15.14 -6.33 9.76
CA ALA A 18 -15.24 -5.32 8.71
C ALA A 18 -16.68 -5.20 8.17
N GLN A 19 -17.37 -6.32 7.92
CA GLN A 19 -18.77 -6.31 7.48
C GLN A 19 -19.69 -5.65 8.51
N ARG A 20 -19.57 -6.01 9.78
CA ARG A 20 -20.35 -5.37 10.86
C ARG A 20 -20.04 -3.88 10.99
N CYS A 21 -18.77 -3.52 10.86
CA CYS A 21 -18.30 -2.16 11.02
C CYS A 21 -18.81 -1.21 9.92
N LYS A 22 -19.05 -1.68 8.69
CA LYS A 22 -19.69 -0.84 7.65
C LYS A 22 -21.06 -0.34 8.09
N LEU A 23 -21.89 -1.25 8.61
CA LEU A 23 -23.24 -0.90 9.09
C LEU A 23 -23.18 -0.02 10.34
N LEU A 24 -22.23 -0.32 11.24
CA LEU A 24 -22.05 0.45 12.46
C LEU A 24 -21.58 1.87 12.17
N ASP A 25 -20.61 2.05 11.26
CA ASP A 25 -20.11 3.37 10.88
C ASP A 25 -21.23 4.24 10.29
N GLU A 26 -22.00 3.70 9.35
CA GLU A 26 -23.16 4.39 8.78
C GLU A 26 -24.21 4.74 9.85
N GLN A 27 -24.47 3.83 10.79
CA GLN A 27 -25.37 4.08 11.90
C GLN A 27 -24.86 5.23 12.79
N LYS A 28 -23.58 5.20 13.17
CA LYS A 28 -22.97 6.21 14.04
C LYS A 28 -22.96 7.57 13.36
N LEU A 29 -22.61 7.62 12.07
CA LEU A 29 -22.62 8.84 11.27
C LEU A 29 -24.01 9.50 11.22
N ARG A 30 -25.09 8.71 11.18
CA ARG A 30 -26.48 9.24 11.14
C ARG A 30 -27.03 9.62 12.50
N THR A 31 -26.56 8.97 13.56
CA THR A 31 -27.17 9.06 14.90
C THR A 31 -26.44 10.02 15.81
N LEU A 32 -25.13 10.16 15.63
CA LEU A 32 -24.29 11.00 16.48
C LEU A 32 -24.15 12.41 15.90
N SER A 33 -23.88 13.37 16.78
CA SER A 33 -23.39 14.67 16.35
C SER A 33 -22.02 14.53 15.69
N VAL A 34 -21.58 15.53 14.93
CA VAL A 34 -20.26 15.50 14.26
C VAL A 34 -19.13 15.32 15.30
N GLY A 35 -19.22 16.00 16.45
CA GLY A 35 -18.23 15.87 17.52
C GLY A 35 -18.22 14.49 18.15
N ASP A 36 -19.39 13.95 18.50
CA ASP A 36 -19.49 12.61 19.11
C ASP A 36 -19.07 11.50 18.14
N TYR A 37 -19.34 11.69 16.84
CA TYR A 37 -18.87 10.77 15.81
C TYR A 37 -17.34 10.79 15.70
N GLN A 38 -16.69 11.96 15.76
CA GLN A 38 -15.23 12.05 15.78
C GLN A 38 -14.64 11.37 17.02
N GLU A 39 -15.23 11.58 18.20
CA GLU A 39 -14.81 10.89 19.43
C GLU A 39 -14.99 9.37 19.31
N TRP A 40 -16.07 8.91 18.69
CA TRP A 40 -16.26 7.50 18.41
C TRP A 40 -15.20 6.96 17.42
N GLN A 41 -14.84 7.70 16.38
CA GLN A 41 -13.81 7.29 15.40
C GLN A 41 -12.45 7.04 16.07
N ILE A 42 -12.08 7.83 17.08
CA ILE A 42 -10.83 7.65 17.83
C ILE A 42 -10.96 6.68 19.02
N SER A 43 -12.18 6.26 19.35
CA SER A 43 -12.42 5.27 20.40
C SER A 43 -11.85 3.89 20.02
N ASN A 44 -11.73 3.01 21.01
CA ASN A 44 -11.34 1.62 20.77
C ASN A 44 -12.25 0.92 19.75
N GLU A 45 -13.55 1.21 19.73
CA GLU A 45 -14.49 0.61 18.79
C GLU A 45 -14.26 1.12 17.36
N GLY A 46 -14.17 2.45 17.20
CA GLY A 46 -13.91 3.09 15.90
C GLY A 46 -12.59 2.64 15.30
N VAL A 47 -11.50 2.65 16.08
CA VAL A 47 -10.19 2.24 15.57
C VAL A 47 -10.14 0.75 15.28
N ASN A 48 -10.78 -0.12 16.08
CA ASN A 48 -10.88 -1.53 15.75
C ASN A 48 -11.62 -1.75 14.43
N CYS A 49 -12.69 -0.98 14.18
CA CYS A 49 -13.47 -1.04 12.95
C CYS A 49 -12.65 -0.62 11.74
N GLN A 50 -11.99 0.55 11.81
CA GLN A 50 -11.14 1.05 10.74
C GLN A 50 -9.98 0.09 10.44
N THR A 51 -9.38 -0.49 11.49
CA THR A 51 -8.30 -1.47 11.35
C THR A 51 -8.79 -2.75 10.66
N ALA A 52 -9.94 -3.29 11.08
CA ALA A 52 -10.52 -4.49 10.48
C ALA A 52 -10.88 -4.28 9.00
N LEU A 53 -11.47 -3.12 8.67
CA LEU A 53 -11.75 -2.72 7.29
C LEU A 53 -10.47 -2.68 6.45
N SER A 54 -9.47 -1.92 6.91
CA SER A 54 -8.21 -1.72 6.18
C SER A 54 -7.47 -3.04 5.94
N VAL A 55 -7.39 -3.91 6.95
CA VAL A 55 -6.72 -5.23 6.82
C VAL A 55 -7.49 -6.14 5.87
N SER A 56 -8.82 -6.16 5.95
CA SER A 56 -9.65 -6.99 5.07
C SER A 56 -9.55 -6.57 3.62
N GLU A 57 -9.55 -5.26 3.36
CA GLU A 57 -9.39 -4.69 2.01
C GLU A 57 -7.99 -4.95 1.46
N ALA A 58 -6.94 -4.71 2.26
CA ALA A 58 -5.57 -5.01 1.88
C ALA A 58 -5.37 -6.50 1.57
N ALA A 59 -5.98 -7.39 2.36
CA ALA A 59 -5.95 -8.83 2.11
C ALA A 59 -6.65 -9.21 0.79
N SER A 60 -7.78 -8.57 0.47
CA SER A 60 -8.50 -8.78 -0.79
C SER A 60 -7.68 -8.29 -2.00
N VAL A 61 -7.09 -7.10 -1.90
CA VAL A 61 -6.20 -6.55 -2.94
C VAL A 61 -5.00 -7.48 -3.16
N ARG A 62 -4.38 -7.97 -2.08
CA ARG A 62 -3.28 -8.93 -2.19
C ARG A 62 -3.70 -10.21 -2.91
N GLU A 63 -4.87 -10.76 -2.61
CA GLU A 63 -5.39 -11.93 -3.29
C GLU A 63 -5.58 -11.67 -4.79
N LEU A 64 -6.18 -10.54 -5.15
CA LEU A 64 -6.40 -10.15 -6.55
C LEU A 64 -5.08 -10.01 -7.32
N VAL A 65 -4.08 -9.34 -6.74
CA VAL A 65 -2.75 -9.17 -7.35
C VAL A 65 -2.07 -10.52 -7.57
N LEU A 66 -2.12 -11.42 -6.59
CA LEU A 66 -1.54 -12.77 -6.72
C LEU A 66 -2.23 -13.59 -7.82
N LYS A 67 -3.54 -13.46 -7.95
CA LYS A 67 -4.34 -14.17 -8.96
C LYS A 67 -4.10 -13.62 -10.38
N GLN A 68 -3.95 -12.30 -10.50
CA GLN A 68 -3.60 -11.64 -11.76
C GLN A 68 -2.16 -11.94 -12.20
N GLY A 69 -1.21 -11.97 -11.25
CA GLY A 69 0.19 -12.33 -11.52
C GLY A 69 0.39 -13.75 -12.03
N LYS A 70 -0.50 -14.69 -11.70
CA LYS A 70 -0.49 -16.06 -12.23
C LYS A 70 -0.88 -16.13 -13.72
N SER A 71 -1.58 -15.12 -14.24
CA SER A 71 -2.02 -15.05 -15.65
C SER A 71 -1.12 -14.19 -16.54
N SER A 72 -0.08 -13.56 -16.00
CA SER A 72 0.94 -12.89 -16.81
C SER A 72 1.95 -13.93 -17.31
N ALA A 73 1.53 -14.79 -18.25
CA ALA A 73 2.46 -15.54 -19.07
C ALA A 73 3.38 -14.53 -19.80
N PRO A 74 4.69 -14.78 -19.89
CA PRO A 74 5.57 -13.91 -20.64
C PRO A 74 5.09 -13.94 -22.08
N VAL A 75 4.66 -12.78 -22.60
CA VAL A 75 4.48 -12.62 -24.04
C VAL A 75 5.85 -12.85 -24.67
N ALA A 76 6.04 -14.05 -25.21
CA ALA A 76 7.23 -14.42 -25.96
C ALA A 76 7.34 -13.44 -27.13
N ALA A 77 8.25 -12.48 -27.03
CA ALA A 77 8.68 -11.70 -28.16
C ALA A 77 9.22 -12.67 -29.23
N PRO A 78 8.73 -12.61 -30.49
CA PRO A 78 9.11 -13.59 -31.49
C PRO A 78 10.59 -13.50 -31.80
N LYS A 79 11.26 -14.67 -31.76
CA LYS A 79 12.61 -14.87 -32.28
C LYS A 79 12.65 -14.42 -33.74
N VAL A 80 13.39 -13.36 -34.04
CA VAL A 80 13.92 -13.10 -35.38
C VAL A 80 15.43 -13.00 -35.27
N SER A 81 16.11 -13.95 -35.93
CA SER A 81 17.55 -14.13 -35.98
C SER A 81 18.27 -13.00 -36.73
N ALA A 82 19.29 -12.42 -36.06
CA ALA A 82 20.67 -12.05 -36.50
C ALA A 82 20.90 -11.09 -37.72
N PRO A 83 22.10 -10.44 -37.89
CA PRO A 83 23.40 -10.60 -37.20
C PRO A 83 24.13 -9.27 -36.76
N PRO A 84 25.31 -9.34 -36.08
CA PRO A 84 26.14 -8.18 -35.66
C PRO A 84 27.30 -7.88 -36.65
N PRO A 85 28.01 -6.71 -36.61
CA PRO A 85 29.28 -6.61 -35.86
C PRO A 85 29.74 -5.22 -35.33
N SER A 86 30.57 -5.29 -34.27
CA SER A 86 31.77 -4.53 -33.84
C SER A 86 32.02 -3.01 -34.04
N SER A 87 32.40 -2.41 -32.90
CA SER A 87 33.48 -1.43 -32.64
C SER A 87 33.59 -0.12 -33.45
N ALA A 88 33.33 1.00 -32.75
CA ALA A 88 34.19 2.18 -32.80
C ALA A 88 33.99 3.05 -31.53
N VAL A 89 34.98 3.08 -30.64
CA VAL A 89 35.26 4.23 -29.75
C VAL A 89 36.32 5.05 -30.48
N PRO A 90 36.34 6.40 -30.42
CA PRO A 90 37.13 7.03 -29.36
C PRO A 90 36.56 8.36 -28.80
N ALA A 91 36.82 8.53 -27.50
CA ALA A 91 37.34 9.74 -26.83
C ALA A 91 36.53 11.05 -26.76
N LEU A 92 36.14 11.34 -25.51
CA LEU A 92 36.53 12.53 -24.73
C LEU A 92 35.90 13.90 -25.09
N ARG A 93 34.92 14.31 -24.28
CA ARG A 93 35.06 15.59 -23.56
C ARG A 93 34.44 15.56 -22.16
N GLU A 94 35.35 15.43 -21.21
CA GLU A 94 35.26 15.80 -19.81
C GLU A 94 34.84 17.26 -19.62
N ARG A 95 33.97 17.56 -18.64
CA ARG A 95 34.23 18.54 -17.54
C ARG A 95 33.03 18.77 -16.61
N SER A 96 33.24 18.39 -15.33
CA SER A 96 32.70 18.96 -14.07
C SER A 96 31.19 18.87 -13.79
N ASP A 97 30.70 18.66 -12.56
CA ASP A 97 31.23 18.37 -11.21
C ASP A 97 29.98 17.94 -10.43
N GLN A 98 29.86 16.69 -9.97
CA GLN A 98 30.01 16.34 -8.56
C GLN A 98 29.50 17.39 -7.56
N LYS A 99 28.28 17.24 -7.02
CA LYS A 99 28.08 17.16 -5.55
C LYS A 99 26.69 16.68 -5.17
N ILE A 100 26.68 15.52 -4.52
CA ILE A 100 25.62 15.08 -3.62
C ILE A 100 25.48 16.13 -2.51
N SER A 101 24.26 16.59 -2.22
CA SER A 101 23.98 17.30 -0.97
C SER A 101 22.68 16.77 -0.35
N SER A 102 22.83 15.70 0.43
CA SER A 102 21.95 15.41 1.54
C SER A 102 22.17 16.50 2.60
N SER A 103 21.15 17.31 2.88
CA SER A 103 21.17 18.22 4.02
C SER A 103 20.01 17.90 4.94
N ARG A 104 20.34 17.08 5.93
CA ARG A 104 19.61 16.82 7.16
C ARG A 104 19.86 18.01 8.09
N THR A 105 18.82 18.74 8.50
CA THR A 105 18.96 19.83 9.47
C THR A 105 17.98 19.62 10.62
N TYR A 106 18.53 19.33 11.81
CA TYR A 106 17.85 19.43 13.11
C TYR A 106 18.21 20.80 13.75
N ALA A 107 17.26 21.35 14.50
CA ALA A 107 17.30 22.66 15.19
C ALA A 107 18.34 22.74 16.34
N PRO A 108 18.68 23.95 16.85
CA PRO A 108 18.01 24.44 18.08
C PRO A 108 17.96 25.98 18.30
N VAL A 109 17.02 26.44 19.14
CA VAL A 109 17.26 27.29 20.35
C VAL A 109 16.06 27.19 21.28
#